data_AF-A0A2E7AD82-F1
#
_entry.id   AF-A0A2E7AD82-F1
#
_cell.length_a   1.000
_cell.length_b   1.000
_cell.length_c   1.000
_cell.angle_alpha   90.00
_cell.angle_beta   90.00
_cell.angle_gamma   90.00
#
_symmetry.space_group_name_H-M   'P 1'
#
loop_
_entity.id
_entity.type
_entity.pdbx_description
1 polymer ?
#
loop_
_entity_poly.entity_id
_entity_poly.type
_entity_poly.pdbx_seq_one_letter_code
_entity_poly.pdbx_strand_id
1 'polypeptide(L)'
;EDQIEVARELLADGGDKVELPTDCLVEVTKHQVPGLKRHRVGFFDQAKIDEFDPSLLGGQDLPRSLKAPGLEAEEKGIDIGALSMMRFGELGRNAKTLVWIGRMGDHVTEQSGEGSRVIASLLMNATLSGIPAITGTHEVVRLLKKWGLNDHIFHLSTGDRSFKRVLQGKELPGVVILSD
;
A
#
# COMPACT_ATOMS: atom_id res chain seq x y z
N GLU A 1 -1.52 8.25 -28.75
CA GLU A 1 -0.32 7.87 -27.97
C GLU A 1 -0.61 6.55 -27.27
N ASP A 2 0.35 5.64 -27.31
CA ASP A 2 0.22 4.34 -26.65
C ASP A 2 0.13 4.56 -25.13
N GLN A 3 -1.04 4.26 -24.55
CA GLN A 3 -1.29 4.45 -23.12
C GLN A 3 -0.33 3.63 -22.25
N ILE A 4 0.24 2.55 -22.79
CA ILE A 4 1.26 1.73 -22.13
C ILE A 4 2.58 2.49 -22.07
N GLU A 5 2.98 3.14 -23.16
CA GLU A 5 4.23 3.92 -23.18
C GLU A 5 4.12 5.16 -22.28
N VAL A 6 2.97 5.83 -22.26
CA VAL A 6 2.70 6.95 -21.33
C VAL A 6 2.74 6.48 -19.87
N ALA A 7 2.16 5.32 -19.54
CA ALA A 7 2.23 4.77 -18.19
C ALA A 7 3.66 4.40 -17.79
N ARG A 8 4.44 3.85 -18.72
CA ARG A 8 5.85 3.51 -18.52
C ARG A 8 6.70 4.77 -18.33
N GLU A 9 6.51 5.80 -19.12
CA GLU A 9 7.17 7.10 -18.98
C GLU A 9 6.83 7.75 -17.64
N LEU A 10 5.54 7.78 -17.24
CA LEU A 10 5.11 8.30 -15.94
C LEU A 10 5.74 7.57 -14.74
N LEU A 11 6.01 6.26 -14.87
CA LEU A 11 6.68 5.46 -13.85
C LEU A 11 8.21 5.64 -13.88
N ALA A 12 8.80 5.87 -15.05
CA ALA A 12 10.22 6.13 -15.23
C ALA A 12 10.61 7.54 -14.74
N ASP A 13 9.77 8.54 -15.06
CA ASP A 13 9.85 9.94 -14.60
C ASP A 13 9.25 10.16 -13.20
N GLY A 14 8.78 9.10 -12.54
CA GLY A 14 8.20 9.18 -11.19
C GLY A 14 9.17 9.89 -10.24
N GLY A 15 8.81 11.14 -9.89
CA GLY A 15 9.63 12.16 -9.26
C GLY A 15 10.32 11.77 -7.95
N ASP A 16 10.03 12.45 -6.84
CA ASP A 16 10.66 12.13 -5.55
C ASP A 16 10.40 10.67 -5.16
N LYS A 17 11.47 9.86 -5.13
CA LYS A 17 11.40 8.44 -4.80
C LYS A 17 11.45 8.25 -3.28
N VAL A 18 10.26 7.98 -2.75
CA VAL A 18 9.86 7.33 -1.48
C VAL A 18 10.04 8.10 -0.16
N GLU A 19 8.89 8.42 0.43
CA GLU A 19 8.72 8.57 1.88
C GLU A 19 8.10 7.26 2.43
N LEU A 20 8.88 6.51 3.21
CA LEU A 20 8.38 5.32 3.91
C LEU A 20 7.46 5.70 5.09
N PRO A 21 6.60 4.77 5.57
CA PRO A 21 5.98 4.92 6.87
C PRO A 21 7.04 5.23 7.93
N THR A 22 6.82 6.30 8.71
CA THR A 22 7.71 6.73 9.79
C THR A 22 7.37 6.05 11.12
N ASP A 23 6.15 5.53 11.24
CA ASP A 23 5.62 4.87 12.43
C ASP A 23 4.66 3.74 12.06
N CYS A 24 4.49 2.77 12.97
CA CYS A 24 3.55 1.67 12.86
C CYS A 24 2.81 1.42 14.18
N LEU A 25 1.61 0.87 14.06
CA LEU A 25 0.95 0.20 15.17
C LEU A 25 1.64 -1.14 15.41
N VAL A 26 2.02 -1.41 16.65
CA VAL A 26 2.79 -2.59 17.06
C VAL A 26 1.98 -3.43 18.02
N GLU A 27 1.88 -4.73 17.72
CA GLU A 27 1.39 -5.75 18.65
C GLU A 27 2.57 -6.35 19.43
N VAL A 28 2.48 -6.36 20.76
CA VAL A 28 3.48 -6.95 21.64
C VAL A 28 3.09 -8.37 22.02
N THR A 29 4.00 -9.32 21.83
CA THR A 29 3.72 -10.76 22.01
C THR A 29 4.02 -11.28 23.42
N LYS A 30 4.82 -10.55 24.22
CA LYS A 30 5.27 -11.00 25.55
C LYS A 30 4.25 -10.69 26.67
N HIS A 31 4.15 -11.59 27.65
CA HIS A 31 3.30 -11.47 28.85
C HIS A 31 1.78 -11.39 28.61
N GLN A 32 1.29 -11.95 27.49
CA GLN A 32 -0.15 -12.04 27.26
C GLN A 32 -0.80 -12.94 28.32
N VAL A 33 -1.58 -12.33 29.20
CA VAL A 33 -2.70 -13.03 29.83
C VAL A 33 -3.64 -13.45 28.68
N PRO A 34 -4.15 -14.69 28.63
CA PRO A 34 -5.03 -15.13 27.55
C PRO A 34 -6.15 -14.10 27.31
N GLY A 35 -6.18 -13.53 26.10
CA GLY A 35 -7.20 -12.55 25.68
C GLY A 35 -6.81 -11.07 25.76
N LEU A 36 -5.68 -10.68 26.37
CA LEU A 36 -5.26 -9.27 26.44
C LEU A 36 -4.13 -8.97 25.45
N LYS A 37 -4.48 -8.32 24.33
CA LYS A 37 -3.52 -7.74 23.39
C LYS A 37 -3.15 -6.33 23.83
N ARG A 38 -1.85 -6.02 23.85
CA ARG A 38 -1.36 -4.64 24.07
C ARG A 38 -0.80 -4.10 22.77
N HIS A 39 -1.26 -2.92 22.39
CA HIS A 39 -0.76 -2.19 21.24
C HIS A 39 0.03 -0.96 21.68
N ARG A 40 1.11 -0.66 20.96
CA ARG A 40 1.88 0.59 21.10
C ARG A 40 2.23 1.13 19.72
N VAL A 41 2.79 2.33 19.66
CA VAL A 41 3.38 2.87 18.43
C VAL A 41 4.87 2.51 18.40
N GLY A 42 5.32 1.98 17.27
CA GLY A 42 6.73 1.78 16.93
C GLY A 42 7.14 2.79 15.86
N PHE A 43 8.41 3.14 15.83
CA PHE A 43 8.98 4.06 14.85
C PHE A 43 9.95 3.32 13.95
N PHE A 44 10.02 3.75 12.70
CA PHE A 44 11.05 3.32 11.77
C PHE A 44 12.16 4.36 11.80
N ASP A 45 13.42 3.93 11.88
CA ASP A 45 14.51 4.81 11.42
C ASP A 45 14.21 5.16 9.97
N GLN A 46 14.29 6.44 9.62
CA GLN A 46 13.92 6.98 8.31
C GLN A 46 14.88 6.51 7.19
N ALA A 47 15.00 5.20 6.99
CA ALA A 47 15.80 4.62 5.94
C ALA A 47 15.15 4.95 4.59
N LYS A 48 15.91 5.59 3.70
CA LYS A 48 15.49 5.75 2.32
C LYS A 48 15.55 4.38 1.63
N ILE A 49 14.56 4.03 0.81
CA ILE A 49 14.63 2.83 -0.07
C ILE A 49 15.58 3.10 -1.25
N ASP A 50 16.82 3.45 -0.93
CA ASP A 50 17.94 3.40 -1.88
C ASP A 50 18.83 2.18 -1.55
N GLU A 51 18.74 1.66 -0.32
CA GLU A 51 19.38 0.41 0.13
C GLU A 51 18.34 -0.73 0.21
N PHE A 52 17.79 -1.11 -0.94
CA PHE A 52 17.02 -2.36 -1.04
C PHE A 52 17.98 -3.51 -1.37
N ASP A 53 18.24 -4.40 -0.42
CA ASP A 53 19.03 -5.61 -0.67
C ASP A 53 18.24 -6.58 -1.58
N PRO A 54 18.65 -6.79 -2.84
CA PRO A 54 17.96 -7.67 -3.77
C PRO A 54 17.98 -9.14 -3.32
N SER A 55 18.85 -9.51 -2.38
CA SER A 55 18.90 -10.86 -1.80
C SER A 55 17.60 -11.23 -1.06
N LEU A 56 16.82 -10.23 -0.61
CA LEU A 56 15.49 -10.42 0.00
C LEU A 56 14.41 -10.91 -0.98
N LEU A 57 14.67 -10.86 -2.29
CA LEU A 57 13.79 -11.42 -3.34
C LEU A 57 14.26 -12.80 -3.83
N GLY A 58 15.37 -13.31 -3.29
CA GLY A 58 16.07 -14.50 -3.75
C GLY A 58 15.57 -15.82 -3.15
N GLY A 59 14.38 -16.28 -3.55
CA GLY A 59 14.03 -17.71 -3.56
C GLY A 59 14.04 -18.50 -2.24
N GLN A 60 14.22 -17.85 -1.10
CA GLN A 60 13.96 -18.41 0.22
C GLN A 60 12.78 -17.68 0.84
N ASP A 61 12.01 -18.38 1.68
CA ASP A 61 10.85 -17.82 2.37
C ASP A 61 11.14 -16.40 2.85
N LEU A 62 10.38 -15.43 2.34
CA LEU A 62 10.36 -14.08 2.88
C LEU A 62 10.26 -14.24 4.41
N PRO A 63 11.20 -13.68 5.22
CA PRO A 63 11.02 -13.71 6.67
C PRO A 63 9.64 -13.13 6.92
N ARG A 64 8.82 -13.82 7.73
CA ARG A 64 7.39 -13.49 7.97
C ARG A 64 7.16 -12.03 8.40
N SER A 65 8.22 -11.30 8.70
CA SER A 65 8.30 -9.85 8.62
C SER A 65 9.79 -9.45 8.52
N LEU A 66 10.17 -8.55 7.61
CA LEU A 66 11.40 -7.77 7.82
C LEU A 66 11.24 -7.02 9.15
N LYS A 67 12.17 -7.24 10.09
CA LYS A 67 12.19 -6.50 11.35
C LYS A 67 12.53 -5.06 11.02
N ALA A 68 11.55 -4.17 11.13
CA ALA A 68 11.75 -2.75 10.97
C ALA A 68 12.80 -2.23 11.98
N PRO A 69 13.70 -1.31 11.58
CA PRO A 69 14.53 -0.59 12.54
C PRO A 69 13.63 0.02 13.62
N GLY A 70 13.90 -0.22 14.91
CA GLY A 70 13.10 0.30 16.03
C GLY A 70 12.03 -0.64 16.62
N LEU A 71 11.86 -1.86 16.08
CA LEU A 71 11.03 -2.89 16.72
C LEU A 71 11.89 -3.84 17.58
N GLU A 72 11.34 -4.30 18.71
CA GLU A 72 11.97 -5.35 19.53
C GLU A 72 11.75 -6.74 18.91
N ALA A 73 12.47 -7.77 19.40
CA ALA A 73 12.37 -9.12 18.83
C ALA A 73 10.97 -9.76 18.98
N GLU A 74 10.22 -9.36 20.00
CA GLU A 74 8.89 -9.89 20.34
C GLU A 74 7.73 -9.02 19.83
N GLU A 75 8.02 -8.11 18.91
CA GLU A 75 7.10 -7.11 18.39
C GLU A 75 6.82 -7.29 16.92
N LYS A 76 5.57 -7.01 16.55
CA LYS A 76 5.11 -7.10 15.16
C LYS A 76 4.38 -5.83 14.79
N GLY A 77 4.80 -5.17 13.71
CA GLY A 77 4.01 -4.13 13.06
C GLY A 77 2.74 -4.73 12.45
N ILE A 78 1.59 -4.20 12.81
CA ILE A 78 0.27 -4.70 12.38
C ILE A 78 -0.50 -3.71 11.50
N ASP A 79 -0.14 -2.42 11.52
CA ASP A 79 -0.65 -1.37 10.63
C ASP A 79 0.31 -0.18 10.62
N ILE A 80 0.15 0.77 9.69
CA ILE A 80 0.88 2.05 9.76
C ILE A 80 0.40 2.89 10.95
N GLY A 81 1.27 3.76 11.45
CA GLY A 81 0.96 4.65 12.57
C GLY A 81 0.34 5.99 12.12
N ALA A 82 -0.01 6.81 13.09
CA ALA A 82 -0.73 8.07 12.85
C ALA A 82 0.11 9.09 12.06
N LEU A 83 1.44 9.15 12.28
CA LEU A 83 2.29 10.09 11.55
C LEU A 83 2.36 9.71 10.06
N SER A 84 2.46 8.41 9.78
CA SER A 84 2.46 7.88 8.41
C SER A 84 1.12 8.16 7.72
N MET A 85 0.00 7.96 8.42
CA MET A 85 -1.34 8.30 7.92
C MET A 85 -1.45 9.80 7.57
N MET A 86 -0.98 10.69 8.45
CA MET A 86 -0.97 12.13 8.21
C MET A 86 -0.14 12.49 6.98
N ARG A 87 1.07 11.94 6.89
CA ARG A 87 2.00 12.18 5.78
C ARG A 87 1.43 11.72 4.44
N PHE A 88 0.85 10.51 4.37
CA PHE A 88 0.16 10.04 3.17
C PHE A 88 -1.05 10.91 2.82
N GLY A 89 -1.79 11.40 3.81
CA GLY A 89 -2.88 12.36 3.58
C GLY A 89 -2.42 13.71 3.01
N GLU A 90 -1.24 14.19 3.39
CA GLU A 90 -0.63 15.41 2.84
C GLU A 90 -0.17 15.20 1.39
N LEU A 91 0.60 14.14 1.14
CA LEU A 91 1.05 13.79 -0.21
C LEU A 91 -0.12 13.58 -1.16
N GLY A 92 -1.13 12.84 -0.68
CA GLY A 92 -2.30 12.49 -1.47
C GLY A 92 -3.14 13.69 -1.90
N ARG A 93 -3.20 14.76 -1.10
CA ARG A 93 -3.91 16.00 -1.43
C ARG A 93 -3.27 16.78 -2.58
N ASN A 94 -1.95 16.64 -2.75
CA ASN A 94 -1.21 17.30 -3.82
C ASN A 94 -1.11 16.47 -5.10
N ALA A 95 -1.55 15.21 -5.07
CA ALA A 95 -1.45 14.30 -6.19
C ALA A 95 -2.47 14.63 -7.29
N LYS A 96 -2.03 14.54 -8.56
CA LYS A 96 -2.92 14.67 -9.74
C LYS A 96 -3.54 13.34 -10.19
N THR A 97 -3.03 12.23 -9.67
CA THR A 97 -3.54 10.88 -9.88
C THR A 97 -3.08 10.04 -8.70
N LEU A 98 -3.98 9.22 -8.14
CA LEU A 98 -3.67 8.30 -7.06
C LEU A 98 -3.75 6.86 -7.56
N VAL A 99 -2.73 6.08 -7.25
CA VAL A 99 -2.70 4.64 -7.48
C VAL A 99 -2.37 3.95 -6.17
N TRP A 100 -3.24 3.07 -5.69
CA TRP A 100 -3.03 2.32 -4.46
C TRP A 100 -3.03 0.81 -4.70
N ILE A 101 -1.98 0.14 -4.24
CA ILE A 101 -1.78 -1.30 -4.38
C ILE A 101 -1.37 -1.88 -3.03
N GLY A 102 -2.21 -2.76 -2.47
CA GLY A 102 -1.89 -3.49 -1.23
C GLY A 102 -2.34 -2.78 0.05
N ARG A 103 -2.74 -3.59 1.03
CA ARG A 103 -3.16 -3.13 2.35
C ARG A 103 -2.01 -2.55 3.18
N MET A 104 -2.32 -1.61 4.07
CA MET A 104 -1.36 -0.99 5.00
C MET A 104 -1.17 -1.78 6.30
N GLY A 105 -2.19 -2.56 6.68
CA GLY A 105 -2.20 -3.37 7.90
C GLY A 105 -2.68 -4.81 7.67
N ASP A 106 -2.67 -5.62 8.73
CA ASP A 106 -3.02 -7.05 8.64
C ASP A 106 -4.53 -7.33 8.70
N HIS A 107 -5.34 -6.35 9.09
CA HIS A 107 -6.80 -6.41 9.16
C HIS A 107 -7.39 -7.53 10.05
N VAL A 108 -6.60 -8.05 11.00
CA VAL A 108 -7.05 -9.06 11.95
C VAL A 108 -7.98 -8.46 13.01
N THR A 109 -7.70 -7.21 13.41
CA THR A 109 -8.51 -6.44 14.36
C THR A 109 -9.09 -5.21 13.66
N GLU A 110 -10.07 -4.55 14.29
CA GLU A 110 -10.58 -3.28 13.75
C GLU A 110 -9.50 -2.19 13.71
N GLN A 111 -8.61 -2.18 14.71
CA GLN A 111 -7.51 -1.23 14.84
C GLN A 111 -6.40 -1.47 13.82
N SER A 112 -6.15 -2.73 13.43
CA SER A 112 -5.08 -3.09 12.47
C SER A 112 -5.50 -2.94 11.00
N GLY A 113 -6.48 -2.07 10.74
CA GLY A 113 -6.93 -1.72 9.40
C GLY A 113 -7.23 -0.24 9.18
N GLU A 114 -6.94 0.61 10.17
CA GLU A 114 -7.17 2.06 10.10
C GLU A 114 -6.30 2.72 9.03
N GLY A 115 -5.05 2.27 8.88
CA GLY A 115 -4.16 2.78 7.84
C GLY A 115 -4.75 2.62 6.45
N SER A 116 -5.20 1.42 6.12
CA SER A 116 -5.87 1.16 4.84
C SER A 116 -7.21 1.91 4.70
N ARG A 117 -7.93 2.17 5.80
CA ARG A 117 -9.16 3.01 5.76
C ARG A 117 -8.81 4.44 5.40
N VAL A 118 -7.77 5.02 6.01
CA VAL A 118 -7.30 6.36 5.68
C VAL A 118 -6.92 6.48 4.21
N ILE A 119 -6.18 5.50 3.67
CA ILE A 119 -5.85 5.49 2.24
C ILE A 119 -7.10 5.33 1.37
N ALA A 120 -8.05 4.48 1.75
CA ALA A 120 -9.32 4.35 1.02
C ALA A 120 -10.12 5.67 1.01
N SER A 121 -10.18 6.39 2.14
CA SER A 121 -10.81 7.71 2.23
C SER A 121 -10.11 8.75 1.38
N LEU A 122 -8.77 8.68 1.28
CA LEU A 122 -8.00 9.54 0.40
C LEU A 122 -8.37 9.32 -1.08
N LEU A 123 -8.45 8.07 -1.53
CA LEU A 123 -8.87 7.76 -2.90
C LEU A 123 -10.31 8.19 -3.20
N MET A 124 -11.22 8.02 -2.23
CA MET A 124 -12.59 8.50 -2.32
C MET A 124 -12.62 10.02 -2.50
N ASN A 125 -11.92 10.76 -1.63
CA ASN A 125 -11.88 12.22 -1.68
C ASN A 125 -11.26 12.73 -2.99
N ALA A 126 -10.22 12.05 -3.50
CA ALA A 126 -9.65 12.33 -4.81
C ALA A 126 -10.69 12.14 -5.93
N THR A 127 -11.39 11.00 -5.93
CA THR A 127 -12.46 10.72 -6.92
C THR A 127 -13.54 11.80 -6.88
N LEU A 128 -14.01 12.18 -5.68
CA LEU A 128 -15.01 13.25 -5.50
C LEU A 128 -14.51 14.63 -5.97
N SER A 129 -13.20 14.85 -5.91
CA SER A 129 -12.54 16.07 -6.39
C SER A 129 -12.20 16.02 -7.89
N GLY A 130 -12.62 14.98 -8.61
CA GLY A 130 -12.33 14.80 -10.04
C GLY A 130 -10.90 14.32 -10.34
N ILE A 131 -10.14 13.93 -9.33
CA ILE A 131 -8.80 13.37 -9.48
C ILE A 131 -8.92 11.86 -9.72
N PRO A 132 -8.30 11.31 -10.78
CA PRO A 132 -8.29 9.88 -11.01
C PRO A 132 -7.69 9.11 -9.83
N ALA A 133 -8.46 8.19 -9.27
CA ALA A 133 -8.04 7.32 -8.17
C ALA A 133 -8.24 5.84 -8.54
N ILE A 134 -7.15 5.10 -8.61
CA ILE A 134 -7.10 3.77 -9.21
C ILE A 134 -6.60 2.75 -8.18
N THR A 135 -7.30 1.63 -8.07
CA THR A 135 -6.82 0.45 -7.32
C THR A 135 -7.35 -0.83 -7.96
N GLY A 136 -6.98 -2.02 -7.45
CA GLY A 136 -7.48 -3.26 -8.05
C GLY A 136 -6.82 -4.57 -7.65
N THR A 137 -6.10 -4.63 -6.53
CA THR A 137 -5.71 -5.92 -5.96
C THR A 137 -6.90 -6.56 -5.25
N HIS A 138 -7.01 -7.88 -5.30
CA HIS A 138 -8.14 -8.62 -4.69
C HIS A 138 -8.32 -8.27 -3.20
N GLU A 139 -7.21 -8.09 -2.46
CA GLU A 139 -7.23 -7.70 -1.04
C GLU A 139 -7.88 -6.32 -0.83
N VAL A 140 -7.44 -5.32 -1.58
CA VAL A 140 -7.98 -3.94 -1.47
C VAL A 140 -9.44 -3.88 -1.91
N VAL A 141 -9.80 -4.55 -3.01
CA VAL A 141 -11.19 -4.60 -3.48
C VAL A 141 -12.11 -5.21 -2.42
N ARG A 142 -11.66 -6.26 -1.71
CA ARG A 142 -12.42 -6.87 -0.62
C ARG A 142 -12.61 -5.91 0.56
N LEU A 143 -11.58 -5.13 0.92
CA LEU A 143 -11.67 -4.13 1.98
C LEU A 143 -12.65 -3.01 1.63
N LEU A 144 -12.56 -2.47 0.41
CA LEU A 144 -13.48 -1.42 -0.06
C LEU A 144 -14.93 -1.89 -0.05
N LYS A 145 -15.20 -3.13 -0.49
CA LYS A 145 -16.53 -3.76 -0.40
C LYS A 145 -17.00 -3.90 1.04
N LYS A 146 -16.12 -4.32 1.96
CA LYS A 146 -16.45 -4.44 3.39
C LYS A 146 -16.86 -3.08 3.98
N TRP A 147 -16.29 -1.99 3.48
CA TRP A 147 -16.58 -0.63 3.95
C TRP A 147 -17.65 0.10 3.13
N GLY A 148 -18.19 -0.52 2.07
CA GLY A 148 -19.15 0.13 1.17
C GLY A 148 -18.56 1.30 0.37
N LEU A 149 -17.25 1.31 0.14
CA LEU A 149 -16.54 2.41 -0.54
C LEU A 149 -16.26 2.14 -2.02
N ASN A 150 -16.55 0.94 -2.51
CA ASN A 150 -16.27 0.51 -3.88
C ASN A 150 -16.86 1.45 -4.95
N ASP A 151 -18.06 1.98 -4.73
CA ASP A 151 -18.75 2.82 -5.72
C ASP A 151 -18.22 4.26 -5.75
N HIS A 152 -17.28 4.59 -4.85
CA HIS A 152 -16.69 5.90 -4.71
C HIS A 152 -15.22 5.96 -5.17
N ILE A 153 -14.77 4.94 -5.89
CA ILE A 153 -13.43 4.87 -6.47
C ILE A 153 -13.54 5.00 -7.99
N PHE A 154 -12.75 5.89 -8.58
CA PHE A 154 -12.77 6.17 -10.02
C PHE A 154 -12.57 4.91 -10.88
N HIS A 155 -11.58 4.07 -10.56
CA HIS A 155 -11.39 2.80 -11.26
C HIS A 155 -10.95 1.67 -10.31
N LEU A 156 -11.73 0.59 -10.33
CA LEU A 156 -11.43 -0.67 -9.66
C LEU A 156 -11.02 -1.72 -10.69
N SER A 157 -9.73 -1.94 -10.85
CA SER A 157 -9.22 -2.98 -11.73
C SER A 157 -9.59 -4.37 -11.20
N THR A 158 -10.01 -5.25 -12.10
CA THR A 158 -10.23 -6.68 -11.84
C THR A 158 -8.98 -7.52 -12.11
N GLY A 159 -7.92 -6.88 -12.64
CA GLY A 159 -6.76 -7.55 -13.21
C GLY A 159 -5.76 -8.09 -12.19
N ASP A 160 -5.84 -7.71 -10.90
CA ASP A 160 -4.94 -8.09 -9.81
C ASP A 160 -3.45 -8.19 -10.25
N ARG A 161 -2.97 -9.39 -10.63
CA ARG A 161 -1.61 -9.59 -11.17
C ARG A 161 -1.34 -8.85 -12.47
N SER A 162 -2.29 -8.82 -13.39
CA SER A 162 -2.20 -8.05 -14.65
C SER A 162 -2.13 -6.55 -14.38
N PHE A 163 -2.86 -6.05 -13.39
CA PHE A 163 -2.77 -4.64 -12.98
C PHE A 163 -1.37 -4.28 -12.47
N LYS A 164 -0.79 -5.11 -11.58
CA LYS A 164 0.60 -4.94 -11.13
C LYS A 164 1.60 -5.02 -12.28
N ARG A 165 1.36 -5.89 -13.26
CA ARG A 165 2.23 -6.06 -14.43
C ARG A 165 2.23 -4.82 -15.32
N VAL A 166 1.07 -4.21 -15.55
CA VAL A 166 0.95 -2.91 -16.25
C VAL A 166 1.74 -1.83 -15.52
N LEU A 167 1.60 -1.75 -14.19
CA LEU A 167 2.33 -0.78 -13.36
C LEU A 167 3.84 -1.07 -13.22
N GLN A 168 4.31 -2.21 -13.74
CA GLN A 168 5.74 -2.50 -13.89
C GLN A 168 6.25 -2.13 -15.29
N GLY A 169 5.40 -1.53 -16.14
CA GLY A 169 5.70 -1.27 -17.55
C GLY A 169 5.85 -2.54 -18.39
N LYS A 170 5.29 -3.67 -17.94
CA LYS A 170 5.39 -4.95 -18.63
C LYS A 170 4.17 -5.18 -19.51
N GLU A 171 4.41 -5.67 -20.72
CA GLU A 171 3.36 -6.06 -21.64
C GLU A 171 2.44 -7.15 -21.09
N LEU A 172 1.15 -7.04 -21.42
CA LEU A 172 0.16 -8.08 -21.19
C LEU A 172 -0.03 -8.89 -22.48
N PRO A 173 0.34 -10.19 -22.53
CA PRO A 173 0.28 -10.97 -23.77
C PRO A 173 -1.09 -10.98 -24.45
N GLY A 174 -2.18 -11.01 -23.67
CA GLY A 174 -3.54 -10.98 -24.20
C GLY A 174 -3.98 -9.62 -24.76
N VAL A 175 -3.32 -8.53 -24.36
CA VAL A 175 -3.59 -7.18 -24.89
C VAL A 175 -2.79 -6.94 -26.16
N VAL A 176 -1.53 -7.38 -26.21
CA VAL A 176 -0.64 -7.24 -27.38
C VAL A 176 -1.19 -7.88 -28.66
N ILE A 177 -2.00 -8.93 -28.53
CA ILE A 177 -2.58 -9.66 -29.67
C ILE A 177 -3.84 -8.98 -30.23
N LEU A 178 -4.41 -8.00 -29.52
CA LEU A 178 -5.58 -7.27 -30.01
C LEU A 178 -5.17 -6.38 -31.18
N SER A 179 -6.02 -6.32 -32.21
CA SER A 179 -5.88 -5.34 -33.29
C SER A 179 -6.25 -3.95 -32.80
N ASP A 180 -5.64 -2.92 -33.38
CA ASP A 180 -6.00 -1.51 -33.19
C ASP A 180 -7.45 -1.19 -33.59
#